data_AF-A0A6A0B9V2-F1
#
_entry.id   AF-A0A6A0B9V2-F1
#
_cell.length_a   1.000
_cell.length_b   1.000
_cell.length_c   1.000
_cell.angle_alpha   90.00
_cell.angle_beta   90.00
_cell.angle_gamma   90.00
#
_symmetry.space_group_name_H-M   'P 1'
#
loop_
_entity.id
_entity.type
_entity.pdbx_description
1 polymer ?
#
loop_
_entity_poly.entity_id
_entity_poly.type
_entity_poly.pdbx_seq_one_letter_code
_entity_poly.pdbx_strand_id
1 'polypeptide(L)' 'MVKKTATASSLAWFDDNKVALPRVGDYIILQNGYGKPIAVLRELQVEVTAFDEISEEHAFLKGEGNRSLTYWR' A
#
# COMPACT_ATOMS: atom_id res chain seq x y z
N MET A 1 5.73 -15.77 -9.04
CA MET A 1 5.88 -14.31 -9.22
C MET A 1 5.01 -13.60 -8.20
N VAL A 2 5.53 -12.56 -7.54
CA VAL A 2 4.78 -11.72 -6.58
C VAL A 2 3.81 -10.83 -7.35
N LYS A 3 2.53 -10.80 -6.96
CA LYS A 3 1.48 -10.02 -7.65
C LYS A 3 1.21 -8.64 -7.04
N LYS A 4 1.40 -8.50 -5.73
CA LYS A 4 1.12 -7.28 -4.95
C LYS A 4 2.42 -6.71 -4.42
N THR A 5 2.71 -5.48 -4.80
CA THR A 5 3.92 -4.73 -4.42
C THR A 5 3.64 -3.28 -4.03
N ALA A 6 2.37 -2.85 -4.03
CA ALA A 6 1.95 -1.54 -3.54
C ALA A 6 0.85 -1.66 -2.47
N THR A 7 0.79 -0.65 -1.61
CA THR A 7 -0.31 -0.41 -0.66
C THR A 7 -0.68 1.07 -0.67
N ALA A 8 -1.82 1.42 -0.06
CA ALA A 8 -2.28 2.79 0.08
C ALA A 8 -3.09 2.91 1.38
N SER A 9 -3.05 4.07 2.01
CA SER A 9 -3.79 4.40 3.23
C SER A 9 -4.23 5.86 3.17
N SER A 10 -5.30 6.20 3.88
CA SER A 10 -5.80 7.58 3.93
C SER A 10 -4.80 8.47 4.65
N LEU A 11 -4.44 9.61 4.06
CA LEU A 11 -3.60 10.62 4.71
C LEU A 11 -4.25 11.12 6.01
N ALA A 12 -5.57 11.39 5.98
CA ALA A 12 -6.32 11.86 7.14
C ALA A 12 -6.24 10.88 8.32
N TRP A 13 -6.17 9.57 8.07
CA TRP A 13 -6.03 8.58 9.13
C TRP A 13 -4.72 8.78 9.93
N PHE A 14 -3.62 9.11 9.27
CA PHE A 14 -2.36 9.39 9.96
C PHE A 14 -2.47 10.66 10.82
N ASP A 15 -3.09 11.71 10.29
CA ASP A 15 -3.29 12.98 10.98
C ASP A 15 -4.20 12.84 12.21
N ASP A 16 -5.30 12.10 12.08
CA ASP A 16 -6.27 11.85 13.14
C ASP A 16 -5.65 11.01 14.27
N ASN A 17 -4.82 10.03 13.92
CA ASN A 17 -4.21 9.11 14.89
C ASN A 17 -2.84 9.57 15.39
N LYS A 18 -2.32 10.71 14.91
CA LYS A 18 -0.98 11.24 15.25
C LYS A 18 0.13 10.21 14.99
N VAL A 19 -0.03 9.42 13.92
CA VAL A 19 0.95 8.43 13.46
C VAL A 19 1.79 9.06 12.38
N ALA A 20 3.12 8.88 12.45
CA ALA A 20 4.01 9.36 11.39
C ALA A 20 3.75 8.62 10.08
N LEU A 21 3.86 9.32 8.95
CA LEU A 21 3.84 8.70 7.63
C LEU A 21 5.01 7.70 7.49
N PRO A 22 4.81 6.60 6.73
CA PRO A 22 5.89 5.69 6.41
C PRO A 22 6.99 6.41 5.62
N ARG A 23 8.21 5.89 5.71
CA ARG A 23 9.38 6.43 5.02
C ARG A 23 10.01 5.36 4.15
N VAL A 24 10.64 5.81 3.07
CA VAL A 24 11.50 4.94 2.26
C VAL A 24 12.56 4.30 3.15
N GLY A 25 12.68 2.99 3.08
CA GLY A 25 13.59 2.19 3.91
C GLY A 25 12.97 1.60 5.16
N ASP A 26 11.75 2.00 5.55
CA ASP A 26 11.05 1.37 6.66
C ASP A 26 10.79 -0.11 6.37
N TYR A 27 10.79 -0.92 7.43
CA TYR A 27 10.51 -2.35 7.37
C TYR A 27 9.16 -2.68 7.98
N ILE A 28 8.40 -3.56 7.34
CA ILE A 28 7.06 -3.96 7.78
C ILE A 28 7.03 -5.48 7.94
N ILE A 29 6.53 -5.95 9.08
CA ILE A 29 6.23 -7.37 9.28
C ILE A 29 4.83 -7.63 8.72
N LEU A 30 4.77 -8.31 7.58
CA LEU A 30 3.49 -8.73 7.01
C LEU A 30 2.96 -9.94 7.77
N GLN A 31 1.71 -9.86 8.20
CA GLN A 31 1.01 -10.96 8.86
C GLN A 31 -0.10 -11.53 7.96
N ASN A 32 -0.42 -12.80 8.12
CA ASN A 32 -1.60 -13.39 7.52
C ASN A 32 -2.88 -13.04 8.32
N GLY A 33 -4.05 -13.48 7.84
CA GLY A 33 -5.34 -13.22 8.50
C GLY A 33 -5.51 -13.83 9.90
N TYR A 34 -4.55 -14.63 10.37
CA TYR A 34 -4.50 -15.19 11.73
C TYR A 34 -3.45 -14.50 12.61
N GLY A 35 -2.87 -13.38 12.16
CA GLY A 35 -1.85 -12.63 12.88
C GLY A 35 -0.46 -13.29 12.90
N LYS A 36 -0.22 -14.32 12.07
CA LYS A 36 1.10 -14.96 11.98
C LYS A 36 1.99 -14.21 10.99
N PRO A 37 3.22 -13.81 11.35
CA PRO A 37 4.18 -13.23 10.41
C PRO A 37 4.47 -14.17 9.24
N ILE A 38 4.48 -13.64 8.02
CA ILE A 38 4.74 -14.39 6.78
C ILE A 38 5.82 -13.79 5.89
N ALA A 39 6.13 -12.50 6.05
CA ALA A 39 7.19 -11.84 5.30
C ALA A 39 7.67 -10.57 6.01
N VAL A 40 8.85 -10.10 5.62
CA VAL A 40 9.34 -8.75 5.90
C VAL A 40 9.35 -7.98 4.59
N LEU A 41 8.68 -6.83 4.57
CA LEU A 41 8.68 -5.91 3.44
C LEU A 41 9.61 -4.74 3.75
N ARG A 42 10.10 -4.07 2.70
CA ARG A 42 10.83 -2.82 2.79
C ARG A 42 10.16 -1.80 1.88
N GLU A 43 9.88 -0.62 2.41
CA GLU A 43 9.34 0.48 1.61
C GLU A 43 10.41 1.01 0.65
N LEU A 44 10.09 1.00 -0.65
CA LEU A 44 10.99 1.46 -1.71
C LEU A 44 10.61 2.86 -2.22
N GLN A 45 9.33 3.22 -2.12
CA GLN A 45 8.78 4.50 -2.54
C GLN A 45 7.57 4.84 -1.65
N VAL A 46 7.43 6.11 -1.27
CA VAL A 46 6.27 6.64 -0.58
C VAL A 46 5.84 7.92 -1.29
N GLU A 47 4.54 8.03 -1.59
CA GLU A 47 3.95 9.17 -2.28
C GLU A 47 2.59 9.52 -1.65
N VAL A 48 2.23 10.80 -1.70
CA VAL A 48 0.91 11.31 -1.33
C VAL A 48 0.25 11.84 -2.60
N THR A 49 -0.88 11.26 -2.96
CA THR A 49 -1.61 11.57 -4.20
C THR A 49 -3.11 11.62 -3.90
N ALA A 50 -3.86 12.44 -4.62
CA ALA A 50 -5.32 12.43 -4.53
C ALA A 50 -5.88 11.10 -5.07
N PHE A 51 -7.00 10.64 -4.50
CA PHE A 51 -7.57 9.33 -4.85
C PHE A 51 -8.01 9.24 -6.32
N ASP A 52 -8.54 10.33 -6.87
CA ASP A 52 -8.96 10.47 -8.26
C ASP A 52 -7.79 10.63 -9.24
N GLU A 53 -6.60 10.93 -8.75
CA GLU A 53 -5.35 11.04 -9.53
C GLU A 53 -4.50 9.76 -9.51
N ILE A 54 -4.97 8.69 -8.86
CA ILE A 54 -4.25 7.40 -8.83
C ILE A 54 -4.06 6.85 -10.25
N SER A 55 -2.82 6.47 -10.57
CA SER A 55 -2.42 5.92 -11.86
C SER A 55 -2.85 4.46 -12.06
N GLU A 56 -2.99 4.04 -13.32
CA GLU A 56 -3.20 2.63 -13.67
C GLU A 56 -2.04 1.74 -13.20
N GLU A 57 -0.81 2.27 -13.20
CA GLU A 57 0.36 1.57 -12.70
C GLU A 57 0.23 1.26 -11.21
N HIS A 58 -0.18 2.23 -10.37
CA HIS A 58 -0.39 1.98 -8.95
C HIS A 58 -1.46 0.91 -8.72
N ALA A 59 -2.60 1.00 -9.41
CA ALA A 59 -3.67 0.00 -9.35
C ALA A 59 -3.17 -1.41 -9.76
N PHE A 60 -2.33 -1.49 -10.79
CA PHE A 60 -1.73 -2.74 -11.23
C PHE A 60 -0.78 -3.35 -10.18
N LEU A 61 0.04 -2.50 -9.52
CA LEU A 61 0.97 -2.90 -8.46
C LEU A 61 0.26 -3.28 -7.15
N LYS A 62 -0.96 -2.77 -6.91
CA LYS A 62 -1.82 -3.21 -5.79
C LYS A 62 -2.20 -4.69 -5.93
N GLY A 63 -2.21 -5.24 -7.15
CA GLY A 63 -2.32 -6.68 -7.41
C GLY A 63 -3.69 -7.27 -7.07
N GLU A 64 -4.71 -6.43 -6.91
CA GLU A 64 -6.07 -6.78 -6.49
C GLU A 64 -6.95 -7.04 -7.73
N GLY A 65 -7.90 -7.97 -7.62
CA GLY A 65 -8.85 -8.33 -8.67
C GLY A 65 -8.23 -8.56 -10.05
N ASN A 66 -8.78 -7.87 -11.06
CA ASN A 66 -8.29 -7.92 -12.45
C ASN A 66 -7.14 -6.93 -12.72
N ARG A 67 -6.62 -6.25 -11.68
CA ARG A 67 -5.50 -5.31 -11.75
C ARG A 67 -5.74 -4.07 -12.62
N SER A 68 -7.01 -3.72 -12.84
CA SER A 68 -7.40 -2.49 -13.54
C SER A 68 -7.70 -1.37 -12.55
N LEU A 69 -7.51 -0.13 -12.99
CA LEU A 69 -7.89 1.06 -12.22
C LEU A 69 -9.40 1.09 -11.90
N THR A 70 -10.24 0.63 -12.84
CA THR A 70 -11.70 0.55 -12.66
C THR A 70 -12.11 -0.41 -11.55
N TYR A 71 -11.41 -1.54 -11.38
CA TYR A 71 -11.69 -2.46 -10.27
C TYR A 71 -11.15 -1.94 -8.95
N TRP A 72 -9.99 -1.27 -9.00
CA TRP A 72 -9.29 -0.82 -7.81
C TRP A 72 -9.98 0.37 -7.11
N ARG A 73 -10.62 1.25 -7.90
CA ARG A 73 -11.45 2.35 -7.40
C ARG A 73 -12.77 1.85 -6.84
#